data_AF-A0A6G6Z1E3-F1
#
_entry.id   AF-A0A6G6Z1E3-F1
#
_cell.length_a   1.000
_cell.length_b   1.000
_cell.length_c   1.000
_cell.angle_alpha   90.00
_cell.angle_beta   90.00
_cell.angle_gamma   90.00
#
_symmetry.space_group_name_H-M   'P 1'
#
loop_
_entity.id
_entity.type
_entity.pdbx_description
1 polymer ?
#
loop_
_entity_poly.entity_id
_entity_poly.type
_entity_poly.pdbx_seq_one_letter_code
_entity_poly.pdbx_strand_id
1 'polypeptide(L)' 'MNRLQKFVEHGAERPGRTAYAFNATVLPEPEAGFNWRPVAGFSAGDEVLKDPRLKTVFQTAIKRGFAIVSRD' A
#
# COMPACT_ATOMS: atom_id res chain seq x y z
N MET A 1 0.13 9.66 -16.20
CA MET A 1 0.05 10.01 -14.76
C MET A 1 0.04 8.73 -13.94
N ASN A 2 1.09 8.47 -13.14
CA ASN A 2 1.08 7.36 -12.19
C ASN A 2 0.38 7.81 -10.91
N ARG A 3 -0.70 7.12 -10.53
CA ARG A 3 -1.40 7.36 -9.25
C ARG A 3 -0.98 6.28 -8.27
N LEU A 4 -0.82 6.65 -7.00
CA LEU A 4 -0.49 5.68 -5.96
C LEU A 4 -1.61 4.63 -5.89
N GLN A 5 -1.24 3.36 -5.90
CA GLN A 5 -2.11 2.22 -5.67
C GLN A 5 -1.85 1.65 -4.28
N LYS A 6 -2.88 1.02 -3.73
CA LYS A 6 -2.83 0.33 -2.45
C LYS A 6 -2.80 -1.16 -2.73
N PHE A 7 -1.88 -1.83 -2.07
CA PHE A 7 -1.70 -3.27 -2.11
C PHE A 7 -1.84 -3.77 -0.68
N VAL A 8 -2.65 -4.80 -0.49
CA VAL A 8 -2.80 -5.42 0.82
C VAL A 8 -2.31 -6.84 0.71
N GLU A 9 -1.46 -7.24 1.63
CA GLU A 9 -1.07 -8.63 1.78
C GLU A 9 -2.30 -9.45 2.17
N HIS A 10 -2.64 -10.42 1.33
CA HIS A 10 -3.64 -11.42 1.67
C HIS A 10 -2.93 -12.76 1.90
N GLY A 11 -2.95 -13.23 3.14
CA GLY A 11 -2.52 -14.57 3.52
C GLY A 11 -3.71 -15.47 3.79
N ALA A 12 -3.42 -16.74 4.08
CA ALA A 12 -4.45 -17.75 4.36
C ALA A 12 -5.31 -17.41 5.59
N GLU A 13 -4.73 -16.76 6.61
CA GLU A 13 -5.39 -16.60 7.90
C GLU A 13 -5.85 -15.17 8.17
N ARG A 14 -5.11 -14.13 7.75
CA ARG A 14 -5.50 -12.72 7.90
C ARG A 14 -4.92 -11.81 6.81
N PRO A 15 -5.53 -10.65 6.54
CA PRO A 15 -4.88 -9.59 5.79
C PRO A 15 -3.64 -9.11 6.57
N GLY A 16 -2.50 -9.12 5.90
CA GLY A 16 -1.20 -8.70 6.42
C GLY A 16 -1.02 -7.18 6.34
N ARG A 17 0.16 -6.75 5.89
CA ARG A 17 0.52 -5.34 5.83
C ARG A 17 -0.15 -4.67 4.63
N THR A 18 -0.26 -3.35 4.69
CA THR A 18 -0.73 -2.54 3.58
C THR A 18 0.46 -1.82 2.98
N ALA A 19 0.74 -2.06 1.70
CA ALA A 19 1.72 -1.30 0.95
C ALA A 19 1.05 -0.30 0.00
N TYR A 20 1.72 0.81 -0.21
CA TYR A 20 1.32 1.86 -1.14
C TYR A 20 2.46 2.09 -2.11
N ALA A 21 2.17 1.93 -3.40
CA ALA A 21 3.16 2.04 -4.46
C ALA A 21 2.50 2.43 -5.78
N PHE A 22 3.27 2.92 -6.73
CA PHE A 22 2.74 3.15 -8.09
C PHE A 22 2.53 1.85 -8.87
N ASN A 23 3.28 0.81 -8.54
CA ASN A 23 3.23 -0.48 -9.20
C ASN A 23 3.60 -1.60 -8.22
N ALA A 24 3.11 -2.81 -8.46
CA ALA A 24 3.45 -3.97 -7.63
C ALA A 24 4.94 -4.36 -7.76
N THR A 25 5.59 -4.00 -8.87
CA THR A 25 6.98 -4.34 -9.16
C THR A 25 8.01 -3.67 -8.26
N VAL A 26 7.65 -2.56 -7.61
CA VAL A 26 8.53 -1.87 -6.65
C VAL A 26 8.28 -2.30 -5.21
N LEU A 27 7.27 -3.15 -4.98
CA LEU A 27 7.00 -3.69 -3.66
C LEU A 27 8.02 -4.77 -3.32
N PRO A 28 8.42 -4.88 -2.05
CA PRO A 28 9.22 -6.00 -1.61
C PRO A 28 8.40 -7.29 -1.66
N GLU A 29 9.09 -8.42 -1.59
CA GLU A 29 8.46 -9.73 -1.54
C GLU A 29 7.47 -9.80 -0.37
N PRO A 30 6.26 -10.34 -0.60
CA PRO A 30 5.28 -10.54 0.46
C PRO A 30 5.78 -11.56 1.49
N GLU A 31 5.20 -11.54 2.69
CA GLU A 31 5.48 -12.56 3.70
C GLU A 31 5.17 -13.99 3.18
N ALA A 32 5.82 -14.99 3.78
CA ALA A 32 5.66 -16.38 3.37
C ALA A 32 4.19 -16.82 3.46
N GLY A 33 3.61 -17.18 2.31
CA GLY A 33 2.19 -17.55 2.20
C GLY A 33 1.24 -16.37 1.99
N PHE A 34 1.76 -15.15 1.82
CA PHE A 34 0.99 -13.96 1.47
C PHE A 34 1.19 -13.59 0.01
N ASN A 35 0.22 -12.85 -0.53
CA ASN A 35 0.33 -12.23 -1.84
C ASN A 35 -0.18 -10.79 -1.79
N TRP A 36 0.56 -9.89 -2.45
CA TRP A 36 0.11 -8.51 -2.65
C TRP A 36 -1.09 -8.49 -3.59
N ARG A 37 -2.23 -8.04 -3.06
CA ARG A 37 -3.43 -7.82 -3.87
C ARG A 37 -3.70 -6.32 -4.01
N PRO A 38 -3.77 -5.79 -5.24
CA PRO A 38 -4.17 -4.41 -5.45
C PRO A 38 -5.62 -4.22 -5.00
N VAL A 39 -5.88 -3.15 -4.26
CA VAL A 39 -7.22 -2.77 -3.83
C VAL A 39 -7.87 -1.94 -4.94
N ALA A 40 -8.78 -2.57 -5.70
CA ALA A 40 -9.58 -1.87 -6.69
C ALA A 40 -10.45 -0.81 -5.99
N GLY A 41 -10.45 0.42 -6.54
CA GLY A 41 -11.19 1.55 -5.96
C GLY A 41 -10.42 2.35 -4.90
N PHE A 42 -9.17 2.00 -4.60
CA PHE A 42 -8.32 2.84 -3.77
C PHE A 42 -8.01 4.18 -4.45
N SER A 43 -8.23 5.28 -3.73
CA SER A 43 -7.83 6.62 -4.14
C SER A 43 -7.02 7.28 -3.04
N ALA A 44 -5.72 7.47 -3.28
CA ALA A 44 -4.83 8.14 -2.33
C ALA A 44 -5.32 9.55 -1.94
N GLY A 45 -6.01 10.26 -2.83
CA GLY A 45 -6.59 11.57 -2.49
C GLY A 45 -7.69 11.44 -1.42
N ASP A 46 -8.58 10.47 -1.57
CA ASP A 46 -9.71 10.25 -0.66
C ASP A 46 -9.23 9.69 0.70
N GLU A 47 -8.26 8.76 0.66
CA GLU A 47 -7.68 8.19 1.89
C GLU A 47 -6.88 9.24 2.67
N VAL A 48 -6.17 10.17 2.03
CA VAL A 48 -5.49 11.28 2.74
C VAL A 48 -6.48 12.26 3.36
N LEU A 49 -7.63 12.47 2.72
CA LEU A 49 -8.69 13.32 3.26
C LEU A 49 -9.34 12.70 4.50
N LYS A 50 -9.49 11.37 4.52
CA LYS A 50 -10.01 10.61 5.67
C LYS A 50 -8.98 10.45 6.79
N ASP A 51 -7.75 10.12 6.42
CA ASP A 51 -6.64 9.86 7.32
C ASP A 51 -5.42 10.70 6.92
N PRO A 52 -5.23 11.90 7.52
CA PRO A 52 -4.10 12.77 7.20
C PRO A 52 -2.75 12.14 7.52
N ARG A 53 -2.71 11.09 8.36
CA ARG A 53 -1.50 10.29 8.65
C ARG A 53 -0.98 9.57 7.40
N LEU A 54 -1.86 9.22 6.46
CA LEU A 54 -1.49 8.59 5.19
C LEU A 54 -0.74 9.56 4.26
N LYS A 55 -0.82 10.87 4.50
CA LYS A 55 -0.10 11.87 3.70
C LYS A 55 1.41 11.61 3.74
N THR A 56 1.94 11.35 4.94
CA THR A 56 3.37 11.06 5.12
C THR A 56 3.75 9.72 4.50
N VAL A 57 2.87 8.72 4.58
CA VAL A 57 3.05 7.41 3.94
C VAL A 57 3.10 7.56 2.42
N PHE A 58 2.18 8.32 1.83
CA PHE A 58 2.12 8.55 0.38
C PHE A 58 3.31 9.37 -0.09
N GLN A 59 3.71 10.40 0.64
CA GLN A 59 4.94 11.14 0.33
C GLN A 59 6.17 10.23 0.37
N THR A 60 6.24 9.32 1.35
CA THR A 60 7.31 8.32 1.42
C THR A 60 7.27 7.37 0.23
N ALA A 61 6.09 6.89 -0.15
CA ALA A 61 5.92 6.04 -1.31
C ALA A 61 6.30 6.74 -2.62
N ILE A 62 5.98 8.03 -2.75
CA ILE A 62 6.36 8.82 -3.92
C ILE A 62 7.88 9.02 -3.97
N LYS A 63 8.52 9.26 -2.82
CA LYS A 63 9.98 9.50 -2.74
C LYS A 63 10.82 8.23 -2.85
N ARG A 64 10.39 7.13 -2.22
CA ARG A 64 11.12 5.86 -2.16
C ARG A 64 10.68 4.83 -3.22
N GLY A 65 9.55 5.07 -3.88
CA GLY A 65 8.90 4.13 -4.81
C GLY A 65 7.76 3.35 -4.17
N PHE A 66 7.86 3.03 -2.88
CA PHE A 66 6.82 2.38 -2.09
C PHE A 66 6.86 2.78 -0.61
N ALA A 67 5.77 2.54 0.11
CA ALA A 67 5.70 2.63 1.57
C ALA A 67 4.83 1.50 2.12
N ILE A 68 5.21 0.93 3.27
CA ILE A 68 4.46 -0.13 3.94
C ILE A 68 3.97 0.38 5.28
N VAL A 69 2.71 0.10 5.57
CA VAL A 69 2.05 0.38 6.83
C VAL A 69 1.66 -0.97 7.43
N SER A 70 2.34 -1.34 8.52
CA SER A 70 1.88 -2.44 9.38
C SER A 70 0.67 -1.94 10.17
N ARG A 71 -0.38 -2.74 10.21
CA ARG A 71 -1.51 -2.48 11.12
C ARG A 71 -1.09 -3.02 12.48
N ASP A 72 -0.80 -2.11 13.41
CA ASP A 72 -0.69 -2.40 14.85
C ASP A 72 -2.05 -2.90 15.38
#